data_AF-A0A2A5VF47-F1
#
_entry.id   AF-A0A2A5VF47-F1
#
_cell.length_a   1.000
_cell.length_b   1.000
_cell.length_c   1.000
_cell.angle_alpha   90.00
_cell.angle_beta   90.00
_cell.angle_gamma   90.00
#
_symmetry.space_group_name_H-M   'P 1'
#
loop_
_entity.id
_entity.type
_entity.pdbx_description
1 polymer ?
#
loop_
_entity_poly.entity_id
_entity_poly.type
_entity_poly.pdbx_seq_one_letter_code
_entity_poly.pdbx_strand_id
1 'polypeptide(L)'
;MYSGSESSRLYALQRLVDVYPSITKPDGHVRFNQKLWTTTLVLIIYFMMTNVMIWGLSDSTLDVFSSFRAIMAGASGSIMHLGIGPIVTASIIMQLFAGAKIIQLDLQDSADKQLYQGVQKILVLLMIPIESIPQVYGFLDPHEEIIIQYGLGWANAIIVAQLFIGSYLVFLLDELVSKWGIGSGISLFIAAGVAQSTFVGTLSPIATVQGSPYSLQNPPSGTLPMIFYTLRTATNAELVSQNGFELILLNHANPVAALISSIIVFLVVAYAESSKLELPLTHGKVRGHRGQYPIRLVYASNIPVILMAALLANVNMFTLLFWSHPVLSTVPILGKEGSMSMAHWFGSYEPGATTPSGGFAWYSSMVNGVGDWLIPLLNQSGDAYGHELWQIMVHVIVYVTFMTVGSTIFAKFWIETTNMGAKDVAKQIERTGMQIPGFRKNPVVLERILERYIPPVTIFSGAFVGLLAAGADLLGTVGNATGTGLLLAVGIILRTYEQIQKEQAMEMHPVLREFFGAE
;
A
#
# COMPACT_ATOMS: atom_id res chain seq x y z
N MET A 1 22.29 -6.39 30.47
CA MET A 1 21.80 -7.64 31.07
C MET A 1 20.36 -7.43 31.48
N TYR A 2 19.49 -8.35 31.09
CA TYR A 2 18.05 -8.35 31.38
C TYR A 2 17.85 -8.58 32.89
N SER A 3 17.33 -7.58 33.61
CA SER A 3 16.94 -7.74 35.01
C SER A 3 15.61 -7.04 35.27
N GLY A 4 14.51 -7.74 35.04
CA GLY A 4 13.19 -7.31 35.49
C GLY A 4 12.04 -8.04 34.81
N SER A 5 11.09 -8.52 35.61
CA SER A 5 9.82 -9.12 35.17
C SER A 5 8.79 -8.09 34.65
N GLU A 6 9.17 -6.82 34.55
CA GLU A 6 8.28 -5.72 34.13
C GLU A 6 8.75 -4.96 32.88
N SER A 7 9.93 -5.28 32.31
CA SER A 7 10.43 -4.59 31.12
C SER A 7 10.50 -5.50 29.88
N SER A 8 10.00 -4.97 28.77
CA SER A 8 9.91 -5.65 27.47
C SER A 8 11.28 -6.15 26.99
N ARG A 9 11.32 -7.34 26.37
CA ARG A 9 12.55 -7.95 25.80
C ARG A 9 13.27 -7.04 24.78
N LEU A 10 12.58 -6.02 24.26
CA LEU A 10 13.10 -5.04 23.31
C LEU A 10 14.12 -4.08 23.90
N TYR A 11 14.16 -3.88 25.23
CA TYR A 11 15.17 -3.04 25.87
C TYR A 11 16.61 -3.56 25.63
N ALA A 12 16.77 -4.84 25.27
CA ALA A 12 18.05 -5.38 24.83
C ALA A 12 18.60 -4.71 23.56
N LEU A 13 17.73 -4.14 22.71
CA LEU A 13 18.09 -3.47 21.47
C LEU A 13 18.31 -1.96 21.63
N GLN A 14 18.09 -1.40 22.81
CA GLN A 14 18.18 0.05 23.07
C GLN A 14 19.54 0.64 22.63
N ARG A 15 20.64 -0.08 22.85
CA ARG A 15 21.99 0.36 22.45
C ARG A 15 22.17 0.49 20.94
N LEU A 16 21.43 -0.28 20.14
CA LEU A 16 21.44 -0.17 18.67
C LEU A 16 20.52 0.96 18.20
N VAL A 17 19.42 1.21 18.92
CA VAL A 17 18.49 2.31 18.65
C VAL A 17 19.17 3.67 18.83
N ASP A 18 19.96 3.83 19.90
CA ASP A 18 20.59 5.12 20.25
C ASP A 18 21.73 5.53 19.30
N VAL A 19 22.34 4.58 18.58
CA VAL A 19 23.47 4.82 17.67
C VAL A 19 22.99 5.13 16.25
N TYR A 20 21.73 4.89 15.95
CA TYR A 20 21.22 4.94 14.58
C TYR A 20 20.98 6.38 14.08
N PRO A 21 21.44 6.74 12.86
CA PRO A 21 21.18 8.06 12.29
C PRO A 21 19.67 8.24 12.09
N SER A 22 19.09 9.18 12.83
CA SER A 22 17.68 9.54 12.69
C SER A 22 17.56 11.01 12.36
N ILE A 23 16.55 11.36 11.55
CA ILE A 23 16.28 12.76 11.24
C ILE A 23 15.81 13.45 12.52
N THR A 24 16.46 14.53 12.95
CA THR A 24 16.02 15.25 14.14
C THR A 24 14.65 15.90 13.88
N LYS A 25 13.79 15.88 14.91
CA LYS A 25 12.56 16.68 14.86
C LYS A 25 12.94 18.16 14.94
N PRO A 26 12.22 19.06 14.25
CA PRO A 26 12.50 20.49 14.34
C PRO A 26 12.31 20.97 15.79
N ASP A 27 13.24 21.80 16.29
CA ASP A 27 13.22 22.36 17.65
C ASP A 27 12.09 23.39 17.85
N GLY A 28 11.41 23.80 16.77
CA GLY A 28 10.31 24.76 16.79
C GLY A 28 9.32 24.55 15.65
N HIS A 29 8.29 25.39 15.61
CA HIS A 29 7.26 25.32 14.58
C HIS A 29 7.82 25.63 13.18
N VAL A 30 7.69 24.67 12.27
CA VAL A 30 8.04 24.83 10.85
C VAL A 30 6.88 25.48 10.12
N ARG A 31 7.15 26.56 9.37
CA ARG A 31 6.14 27.28 8.59
C ARG A 31 5.52 26.37 7.53
N PHE A 32 4.24 26.54 7.24
CA PHE A 32 3.48 25.81 6.22
C PHE A 32 4.19 25.83 4.86
N ASN A 33 4.65 26.99 4.40
CA ASN A 33 5.36 27.09 3.13
C ASN A 33 6.63 26.22 3.11
N GLN A 34 7.35 26.12 4.23
CA GLN A 34 8.53 25.25 4.35
C GLN A 34 8.10 23.78 4.32
N LYS A 35 7.07 23.38 5.07
CA LYS A 35 6.54 22.01 5.05
C LYS A 35 6.06 21.58 3.67
N LEU A 36 5.35 22.48 2.98
CA LEU A 36 4.85 22.26 1.62
C LEU A 36 6.02 22.09 0.64
N TRP A 37 7.05 22.95 0.75
CA TRP A 37 8.23 22.87 -0.11
C TRP A 37 9.05 21.60 0.15
N THR A 38 9.23 21.20 1.41
CA THR A 38 9.87 19.93 1.77
C THR A 38 9.10 18.74 1.21
N THR A 39 7.78 18.74 1.35
CA THR A 39 6.92 17.67 0.81
C THR A 39 7.01 17.60 -0.73
N THR A 40 7.03 18.74 -1.40
CA THR A 40 7.16 18.84 -2.86
C THR A 40 8.56 18.40 -3.33
N LEU A 41 9.61 18.80 -2.62
CA LEU A 41 10.99 18.40 -2.91
C LEU A 41 11.14 16.87 -2.82
N VAL A 42 10.58 16.26 -1.77
CA VAL A 42 10.61 14.80 -1.59
C VAL A 42 9.89 14.08 -2.73
N LEU A 43 8.74 14.60 -3.19
CA LEU A 43 8.05 14.06 -4.37
C LEU A 43 8.90 14.13 -5.64
N ILE A 44 9.61 15.24 -5.87
CA ILE A 44 10.49 15.40 -7.03
C ILE A 44 11.61 14.35 -6.98
N ILE A 45 12.25 14.18 -5.81
CA ILE A 45 13.30 13.19 -5.62
C ILE A 45 12.75 11.78 -5.85
N TYR A 46 11.57 11.47 -5.32
CA TYR A 46 10.89 10.19 -5.56
C TYR A 46 10.73 9.91 -7.06
N PHE A 47 10.17 10.86 -7.83
CA PHE A 47 10.01 10.68 -9.28
C PHE A 47 11.36 10.55 -10.01
N MET A 48 12.38 11.31 -9.60
CA MET A 48 13.73 11.13 -10.14
C MET A 48 14.24 9.70 -9.90
N MET A 49 14.13 9.19 -8.68
CA MET A 49 14.58 7.83 -8.34
C MET A 49 13.84 6.73 -9.11
N THR A 50 12.55 6.91 -9.39
CA THR A 50 11.79 5.92 -10.20
C THR A 50 12.27 5.82 -11.66
N ASN A 51 12.98 6.83 -12.17
CA ASN A 51 13.51 6.87 -13.54
C ASN A 51 14.98 6.46 -13.63
N VAL A 52 15.70 6.34 -12.51
CA VAL A 52 17.10 5.90 -12.51
C VAL A 52 17.14 4.37 -12.47
N MET A 53 17.48 3.77 -13.61
CA MET A 53 17.66 2.32 -13.74
C MET A 53 18.92 1.86 -13.01
N ILE A 54 18.84 0.67 -12.41
CA ILE A 54 19.97 0.05 -11.70
C ILE A 54 21.05 -0.29 -12.72
N TRP A 55 22.29 0.08 -12.40
CA TRP A 55 23.41 -0.26 -13.26
C TRP A 55 23.65 -1.77 -13.21
N GLY A 56 23.63 -2.37 -14.40
CA GLY A 56 24.02 -3.76 -14.59
C GLY A 56 22.90 -4.79 -14.60
N LEU A 57 21.64 -4.37 -14.72
CA LEU A 57 20.54 -5.27 -15.04
C LEU A 57 20.51 -5.63 -16.52
N SER A 58 20.02 -6.84 -16.82
CA SER A 58 19.66 -7.24 -18.18
C SER A 58 18.40 -6.51 -18.68
N ASP A 59 18.26 -6.38 -19.99
CA ASP A 59 17.05 -5.78 -20.62
C ASP A 59 15.82 -6.68 -20.49
N SER A 60 16.01 -7.96 -20.10
CA SER A 60 14.97 -8.97 -19.96
C SER A 60 14.52 -9.16 -18.50
N THR A 61 14.45 -8.09 -17.71
CA THR A 61 13.97 -8.19 -16.32
C THR A 61 12.46 -8.46 -16.28
N LEU A 62 12.09 -9.63 -15.78
CA LEU A 62 10.68 -9.98 -15.57
C LEU A 62 10.13 -9.15 -14.40
N ASP A 63 9.11 -8.33 -14.65
CA ASP A 63 8.44 -7.57 -13.59
C ASP A 63 7.50 -8.47 -12.79
N VAL A 64 8.03 -9.03 -11.71
CA VAL A 64 7.32 -9.90 -10.77
C VAL A 64 6.15 -9.20 -10.07
N PHE A 65 6.24 -7.88 -9.91
CA PHE A 65 5.34 -7.12 -9.05
C PHE A 65 4.46 -6.15 -9.82
N SER A 66 4.25 -6.34 -11.12
CA SER A 66 3.44 -5.43 -11.95
C SER A 66 2.09 -5.10 -11.29
N SER A 67 1.38 -6.11 -10.74
CA SER A 67 0.11 -5.94 -10.03
C SER A 67 0.24 -5.24 -8.66
N PHE A 68 1.39 -5.30 -7.99
CA PHE A 68 1.58 -4.69 -6.66
C PHE A 68 2.36 -3.37 -6.71
N ARG A 69 2.92 -3.02 -7.87
CA ARG A 69 3.84 -1.90 -8.09
C ARG A 69 3.28 -0.56 -7.65
N ALA A 70 2.00 -0.31 -8.01
CA ALA A 70 1.30 0.91 -7.67
C ALA A 70 1.12 1.11 -6.15
N ILE A 71 0.88 0.02 -5.40
CA ILE A 71 0.69 0.04 -3.94
C ILE A 71 2.03 0.08 -3.21
N MET A 72 3.06 -0.60 -3.74
CA MET A 72 4.40 -0.59 -3.19
C MET A 72 5.20 0.66 -3.56
N ALA A 73 4.63 1.59 -4.32
CA ALA A 73 5.29 2.81 -4.79
C ALA A 73 6.71 2.54 -5.33
N GLY A 74 6.85 1.43 -6.05
CA GLY A 74 8.12 1.00 -6.64
C GLY A 74 8.12 1.21 -8.15
N ALA A 75 9.29 1.06 -8.77
CA ALA A 75 9.43 1.00 -10.23
C ALA A 75 10.39 -0.13 -10.62
N SER A 76 9.94 -1.03 -11.51
CA SER A 76 10.76 -2.19 -11.92
C SER A 76 12.05 -1.73 -12.61
N GLY A 77 13.13 -2.48 -12.43
CA GLY A 77 14.46 -2.12 -12.94
C GLY A 77 15.12 -0.86 -12.34
N SER A 78 14.40 -0.05 -11.54
CA SER A 78 14.90 1.20 -10.98
C SER A 78 15.50 1.05 -9.58
N ILE A 79 16.19 2.08 -9.08
CA ILE A 79 16.61 2.18 -7.67
C ILE A 79 15.43 2.02 -6.70
N MET A 80 14.20 2.31 -7.16
CA MET A 80 12.93 2.14 -6.44
C MET A 80 12.33 0.73 -6.60
N HIS A 81 13.09 -0.30 -7.00
CA HIS A 81 12.52 -1.63 -7.25
C HIS A 81 11.76 -2.21 -6.04
N LEU A 82 12.33 -2.10 -4.84
CA LEU A 82 11.68 -2.54 -3.60
C LEU A 82 10.59 -1.57 -3.11
N GLY A 83 10.64 -0.31 -3.55
CA GLY A 83 9.69 0.72 -3.14
C GLY A 83 9.60 0.89 -1.62
N ILE A 84 8.38 0.94 -1.09
CA ILE A 84 8.09 0.99 0.35
C ILE A 84 8.01 -0.41 1.00
N GLY A 85 8.19 -1.50 0.24
CA GLY A 85 8.02 -2.89 0.69
C GLY A 85 8.66 -3.19 2.05
N PRO A 86 9.99 -3.00 2.20
CA PRO A 86 10.68 -3.28 3.46
C PRO A 86 10.16 -2.47 4.66
N ILE A 87 9.69 -1.24 4.41
CA ILE A 87 9.14 -0.34 5.42
C ILE A 87 7.79 -0.86 5.92
N VAL A 88 6.94 -1.28 4.99
CA VAL A 88 5.61 -1.82 5.30
C VAL A 88 5.74 -3.21 5.95
N THR A 89 6.61 -4.09 5.44
CA THR A 89 6.87 -5.42 6.02
C THR A 89 7.32 -5.32 7.47
N ALA A 90 8.29 -4.44 7.78
CA ALA A 90 8.74 -4.20 9.15
C ALA A 90 7.59 -3.67 10.05
N SER A 91 6.73 -2.79 9.51
CA SER A 91 5.57 -2.27 10.21
C SER A 91 4.54 -3.38 10.51
N ILE A 92 4.27 -4.29 9.56
CA ILE A 92 3.38 -5.46 9.76
C ILE A 92 3.89 -6.31 10.91
N ILE A 93 5.19 -6.64 10.93
CA ILE A 93 5.79 -7.49 11.97
C ILE A 93 5.65 -6.83 13.34
N MET A 94 5.98 -5.54 13.46
CA MET A 94 5.86 -4.81 14.73
C MET A 94 4.42 -4.70 15.21
N GLN A 95 3.48 -4.42 14.31
CA GLN A 95 2.05 -4.35 14.63
C GLN A 95 1.50 -5.69 15.05
N LEU A 96 1.90 -6.79 14.40
CA LEU A 96 1.48 -8.14 14.77
C LEU A 96 2.01 -8.51 16.16
N PHE A 97 3.27 -8.19 16.48
CA PHE A 97 3.83 -8.49 17.80
C PHE A 97 3.23 -7.65 18.93
N ALA A 98 2.95 -6.37 18.67
CA ALA A 98 2.27 -5.50 19.63
C ALA A 98 0.79 -5.88 19.80
N GLY A 99 0.08 -6.13 18.70
CA GLY A 99 -1.34 -6.52 18.70
C GLY A 99 -1.59 -7.89 19.32
N ALA A 100 -0.71 -8.87 19.06
CA ALA A 100 -0.76 -10.17 19.71
C ALA A 100 -0.34 -10.13 21.20
N LYS A 101 0.03 -8.96 21.73
CA LYS A 101 0.55 -8.75 23.09
C LYS A 101 1.74 -9.66 23.44
N ILE A 102 2.49 -10.12 22.41
CA ILE A 102 3.77 -10.82 22.58
C ILE A 102 4.79 -9.85 23.17
N ILE A 103 4.68 -8.59 22.78
CA ILE A 103 5.45 -7.46 23.29
C ILE A 103 4.52 -6.60 24.14
N GLN A 104 4.75 -6.56 25.45
CA GLN A 104 4.08 -5.63 26.35
C GLN A 104 4.89 -4.32 26.37
N LEU A 105 4.51 -3.37 25.50
CA LEU A 105 4.97 -1.99 25.55
C LEU A 105 3.77 -1.11 25.87
N ASP A 106 3.92 -0.17 26.80
CA ASP A 106 2.92 0.86 27.03
C ASP A 106 3.18 2.04 26.09
N LEU A 107 2.44 2.10 24.99
CA LEU A 107 2.55 3.17 23.99
C LEU A 107 2.05 4.53 24.50
N GLN A 108 1.59 4.61 25.75
CA GLN A 108 1.34 5.87 26.46
C GLN A 108 2.64 6.46 27.04
N ASP A 109 3.65 5.62 27.33
CA ASP A 109 4.96 6.10 27.76
C ASP A 109 5.80 6.56 26.56
N SER A 110 6.43 7.72 26.74
CA SER A 110 7.38 8.31 25.79
C SER A 110 8.58 7.41 25.51
N ALA A 111 9.09 6.70 26.53
CA ALA A 111 10.26 5.83 26.39
C ALA A 111 9.95 4.57 25.56
N ASP A 112 8.84 3.89 25.88
CA ASP A 112 8.36 2.72 25.13
C ASP A 112 8.00 3.06 23.69
N LYS A 113 7.42 4.24 23.45
CA LYS A 113 7.14 4.74 22.09
C LYS A 113 8.42 4.98 21.29
N GLN A 114 9.45 5.54 21.91
CA GLN A 114 10.76 5.72 21.26
C GLN A 114 11.40 4.36 20.95
N LEU A 115 11.32 3.40 21.87
CA LEU A 115 11.83 2.04 21.66
C LEU A 115 11.10 1.32 20.54
N TYR A 116 9.76 1.41 20.50
CA TYR A 116 8.93 0.85 19.42
C TYR A 116 9.36 1.40 18.06
N GLN A 117 9.49 2.73 17.97
CA GLN A 117 9.93 3.40 16.74
C GLN A 117 11.36 2.99 16.39
N GLY A 118 12.28 2.97 17.35
CA GLY A 118 13.67 2.57 17.14
C GLY A 118 13.82 1.15 16.60
N VAL A 119 13.10 0.20 17.19
CA VAL A 119 13.13 -1.20 16.75
C VAL A 119 12.50 -1.36 15.37
N GLN A 120 11.41 -0.66 15.09
CA GLN A 120 10.80 -0.68 13.75
C GLN A 120 11.83 -0.29 12.68
N LYS A 121 12.66 0.73 12.91
CA LYS A 121 13.71 1.16 11.97
C LYS A 121 14.79 0.10 11.76
N ILE A 122 15.22 -0.54 12.84
CA ILE A 122 16.19 -1.65 12.76
C ILE A 122 15.60 -2.79 11.94
N LEU A 123 14.31 -3.10 12.14
CA LEU A 123 13.61 -4.09 11.33
C LEU A 123 13.53 -3.68 9.86
N VAL A 124 13.28 -2.40 9.52
CA VAL A 124 13.34 -1.94 8.12
C VAL A 124 14.71 -2.24 7.52
N LEU A 125 15.80 -1.87 8.22
CA LEU A 125 17.16 -2.11 7.76
C LEU A 125 17.47 -3.59 7.53
N LEU A 126 16.92 -4.46 8.37
CA LEU A 126 17.06 -5.90 8.27
C LEU A 126 16.18 -6.50 7.17
N MET A 127 15.01 -5.91 6.89
CA MET A 127 14.12 -6.35 5.82
C MET A 127 14.66 -6.01 4.43
N ILE A 128 15.37 -4.90 4.26
CA ILE A 128 15.97 -4.53 2.96
C ILE A 128 16.84 -5.65 2.36
N PRO A 129 17.85 -6.24 3.05
CA PRO A 129 18.62 -7.35 2.51
C PRO A 129 17.81 -8.64 2.41
N ILE A 130 16.84 -8.88 3.32
CA ILE A 130 15.97 -10.07 3.26
C ILE A 130 15.09 -10.05 2.01
N GLU A 131 14.64 -8.88 1.56
CA GLU A 131 13.83 -8.74 0.34
C GLU A 131 14.70 -8.59 -0.91
N SER A 132 15.79 -7.82 -0.87
CA SER A 132 16.63 -7.59 -2.07
C SER A 132 17.44 -8.81 -2.50
N ILE A 133 18.05 -9.55 -1.57
CA ILE A 133 18.92 -10.69 -1.92
C ILE A 133 18.14 -11.72 -2.75
N PRO A 134 17.00 -12.24 -2.30
CA PRO A 134 16.33 -13.29 -3.05
C PRO A 134 15.80 -12.83 -4.40
N GLN A 135 15.47 -11.54 -4.55
CA GLN A 135 15.04 -10.98 -5.83
C GLN A 135 16.21 -10.89 -6.84
N VAL A 136 17.41 -10.50 -6.40
CA VAL A 136 18.62 -10.46 -7.24
C VAL A 136 19.08 -11.84 -7.68
N TYR A 137 19.02 -12.83 -6.78
CA TYR A 137 19.40 -14.20 -7.13
C TYR A 137 18.26 -15.01 -7.77
N GLY A 138 17.07 -14.41 -7.90
CA GLY A 138 15.88 -15.05 -8.44
C GLY A 138 15.52 -14.61 -9.85
N PHE A 139 15.35 -13.30 -10.08
CA PHE A 139 14.78 -12.79 -11.34
C PHE A 139 15.38 -11.46 -11.83
N LEU A 140 16.17 -10.76 -11.00
CA LEU A 140 16.92 -9.58 -11.41
C LEU A 140 18.31 -10.00 -11.90
N ASP A 141 18.35 -10.60 -13.09
CA ASP A 141 19.58 -11.14 -13.65
C ASP A 141 20.53 -10.01 -14.11
N PRO A 142 21.82 -10.08 -13.72
CA PRO A 142 22.82 -9.13 -14.19
C PRO A 142 23.08 -9.27 -15.68
N HIS A 143 23.49 -8.17 -16.31
CA HIS A 143 23.85 -8.14 -17.72
C HIS A 143 25.08 -9.02 -18.01
N GLU A 144 25.09 -9.71 -19.16
CA GLU A 144 26.14 -10.67 -19.52
C GLU A 144 27.55 -10.04 -19.50
N GLU A 145 27.71 -8.79 -19.94
CA GLU A 145 29.00 -8.09 -19.92
C GLU A 145 29.59 -7.93 -18.52
N ILE A 146 28.75 -7.69 -17.51
CA ILE A 146 29.19 -7.50 -16.12
C ILE A 146 29.52 -8.85 -15.48
N ILE A 147 28.77 -9.89 -15.83
CA ILE A 147 29.08 -11.26 -15.42
C ILE A 147 30.47 -11.65 -15.93
N ILE A 148 30.79 -11.34 -17.20
CA ILE A 148 32.08 -11.67 -17.81
C ILE A 148 33.23 -10.88 -17.15
N GLN A 149 33.02 -9.60 -16.83
CA GLN A 149 34.08 -8.75 -16.27
C GLN A 149 34.34 -8.96 -14.78
N TYR A 150 33.29 -9.15 -13.96
CA TYR A 150 33.39 -9.16 -12.50
C TYR A 150 33.02 -10.51 -11.86
N GLY A 151 32.42 -11.42 -12.62
CA GLY A 151 31.87 -12.68 -12.12
C GLY A 151 30.47 -12.51 -11.51
N LEU A 152 29.66 -13.57 -11.60
CA LEU A 152 28.24 -13.58 -11.18
C LEU A 152 28.03 -13.10 -9.73
N GLY A 153 28.89 -13.51 -8.80
CA GLY A 153 28.76 -13.14 -7.39
C GLY A 153 28.94 -11.64 -7.12
N TRP A 154 29.93 -11.01 -7.75
CA TRP A 154 30.18 -9.57 -7.59
C TRP A 154 29.16 -8.72 -8.35
N ALA A 155 28.71 -9.18 -9.53
CA ALA A 155 27.62 -8.55 -10.26
C ALA A 155 26.34 -8.48 -9.40
N ASN A 156 25.95 -9.61 -8.81
CA ASN A 156 24.79 -9.67 -7.91
C ASN A 156 24.98 -8.81 -6.66
N ALA A 157 26.17 -8.82 -6.05
CA ALA A 157 26.45 -8.01 -4.88
C ALA A 157 26.32 -6.50 -5.15
N ILE A 158 26.72 -6.03 -6.34
CA ILE A 158 26.59 -4.63 -6.74
C ILE A 158 25.11 -4.24 -6.93
N ILE A 159 24.30 -5.11 -7.53
CA ILE A 159 22.85 -4.87 -7.68
C ILE A 159 22.18 -4.83 -6.30
N VAL A 160 22.49 -5.78 -5.41
CA VAL A 160 21.98 -5.78 -4.02
C VAL A 160 22.37 -4.50 -3.29
N ALA A 161 23.61 -4.04 -3.43
CA ALA A 161 24.07 -2.80 -2.80
C ALA A 161 23.29 -1.56 -3.33
N GLN A 162 23.02 -1.49 -4.64
CA GLN A 162 22.21 -0.42 -5.23
C GLN A 162 20.77 -0.44 -4.71
N LEU A 163 20.13 -1.61 -4.63
CA LEU A 163 18.79 -1.78 -4.05
C LEU A 163 18.75 -1.40 -2.57
N PHE A 164 19.82 -1.72 -1.83
CA PHE A 164 19.94 -1.37 -0.43
C PHE A 164 20.01 0.15 -0.24
N ILE A 165 20.86 0.83 -1.01
CA ILE A 165 21.00 2.29 -0.98
C ILE A 165 19.67 2.95 -1.36
N GLY A 166 19.01 2.46 -2.41
CA GLY A 166 17.71 2.97 -2.85
C GLY A 166 16.65 2.89 -1.77
N SER A 167 16.44 1.70 -1.21
CA SER A 167 15.44 1.45 -0.16
C SER A 167 15.74 2.23 1.13
N TYR A 168 17.02 2.34 1.49
CA TYR A 168 17.46 3.16 2.61
C TYR A 168 17.15 4.64 2.39
N LEU A 169 17.36 5.15 1.17
CA LEU A 169 17.04 6.54 0.82
C LEU A 169 15.53 6.80 0.91
N VAL A 170 14.68 5.89 0.41
CA VAL A 170 13.21 5.99 0.54
C VAL A 170 12.79 6.07 2.00
N PHE A 171 13.38 5.24 2.85
CA PHE A 171 13.13 5.25 4.28
C PHE A 171 13.51 6.59 4.93
N LEU A 172 14.65 7.19 4.56
CA LEU A 172 15.03 8.52 5.03
C LEU A 172 14.09 9.62 4.52
N LEU A 173 13.62 9.54 3.27
CA LEU A 173 12.65 10.48 2.73
C LEU A 173 11.29 10.38 3.45
N ASP A 174 10.87 9.17 3.84
CA ASP A 174 9.67 8.98 4.65
C ASP A 174 9.79 9.61 6.04
N GLU A 175 10.95 9.44 6.70
CA GLU A 175 11.23 10.14 7.96
C GLU A 175 11.25 11.66 7.81
N LEU A 176 11.77 12.16 6.68
CA LEU A 176 11.83 13.58 6.40
C LEU A 176 10.43 14.18 6.26
N VAL A 177 9.55 13.55 5.47
CA VAL A 177 8.16 14.00 5.31
C VAL A 177 7.39 13.89 6.62
N SER A 178 7.56 12.78 7.35
CA SER A 178 6.82 12.55 8.60
C SER A 178 7.19 13.55 9.72
N LYS A 179 8.37 14.19 9.65
CA LYS A 179 8.84 15.17 10.66
C LYS A 179 8.78 16.62 10.19
N TRP A 180 9.14 16.87 8.92
CA TRP A 180 9.30 18.20 8.34
C TRP A 180 8.28 18.52 7.24
N GLY A 181 7.56 17.52 6.73
CA GLY A 181 6.54 17.69 5.69
C GLY A 181 5.12 17.64 6.22
N ILE A 182 4.19 17.43 5.30
CA ILE A 182 2.75 17.27 5.57
C ILE A 182 2.37 15.82 5.30
N GLY A 183 1.82 15.15 6.31
CA GLY A 183 1.39 13.75 6.22
C GLY A 183 2.53 12.74 6.45
N SER A 184 2.45 11.59 5.78
CA SER A 184 3.44 10.51 5.86
C SER A 184 4.03 10.26 4.47
N GLY A 185 5.34 10.01 4.39
CA GLY A 185 6.02 9.74 3.12
C GLY A 185 5.52 8.48 2.43
N ILE A 186 5.27 7.40 3.18
CA ILE A 186 4.64 6.17 2.65
C ILE A 186 3.35 6.51 1.90
N SER A 187 2.44 7.26 2.53
CA SER A 187 1.17 7.63 1.90
C SER A 187 1.37 8.52 0.67
N LEU A 188 2.32 9.45 0.74
CA LEU A 188 2.65 10.37 -0.34
C LEU A 188 3.18 9.63 -1.59
N PHE A 189 4.06 8.65 -1.39
CA PHE A 189 4.64 7.84 -2.47
C PHE A 189 3.59 6.94 -3.15
N ILE A 190 2.70 6.32 -2.36
CA ILE A 190 1.57 5.54 -2.90
C ILE A 190 0.68 6.44 -3.76
N ALA A 191 0.26 7.59 -3.22
CA ALA A 191 -0.60 8.51 -3.96
C ALA A 191 0.07 9.01 -5.25
N ALA A 192 1.37 9.30 -5.21
CA ALA A 192 2.14 9.71 -6.38
C ALA A 192 2.24 8.60 -7.44
N GLY A 193 2.58 7.37 -7.06
CA GLY A 193 2.70 6.23 -7.98
C GLY A 193 1.36 5.84 -8.62
N VAL A 194 0.27 5.82 -7.85
CA VAL A 194 -1.08 5.56 -8.36
C VAL A 194 -1.54 6.70 -9.27
N ALA A 195 -1.31 7.96 -8.90
CA ALA A 195 -1.66 9.10 -9.73
C ALA A 195 -0.90 9.10 -11.06
N GLN A 196 0.40 8.77 -11.05
CA GLN A 196 1.20 8.60 -12.26
C GLN A 196 0.64 7.48 -13.13
N SER A 197 0.37 6.31 -12.55
CA SER A 197 -0.16 5.15 -13.28
C SER A 197 -1.52 5.47 -13.92
N THR A 198 -2.41 6.11 -13.17
CA THR A 198 -3.73 6.55 -13.67
C THR A 198 -3.59 7.59 -14.78
N PHE A 199 -2.67 8.55 -14.64
CA PHE A 199 -2.42 9.58 -15.64
C PHE A 199 -1.87 8.99 -16.94
N VAL A 200 -0.84 8.14 -16.82
CA VAL A 200 -0.22 7.45 -17.96
C VAL A 200 -1.22 6.52 -18.65
N GLY A 201 -2.00 5.73 -17.91
CA GLY A 201 -3.04 4.87 -18.50
C GLY A 201 -4.17 5.62 -19.18
N THR A 202 -4.43 6.87 -18.79
CA THR A 202 -5.51 7.68 -19.39
C THR A 202 -5.00 8.42 -20.63
N LEU A 203 -3.80 9.01 -20.56
CA LEU A 203 -3.32 10.02 -21.51
C LEU A 203 -2.06 9.64 -22.30
N SER A 204 -1.44 8.49 -22.06
CA SER A 204 -0.23 8.08 -22.79
C SER A 204 -0.47 7.97 -24.31
N PRO A 205 0.29 8.72 -25.14
CA PRO A 205 0.19 8.63 -26.60
C PRO A 205 1.06 7.50 -27.17
N ILE A 206 1.83 6.78 -26.35
CA ILE A 206 2.79 5.78 -26.79
C ILE A 206 2.06 4.54 -27.28
N ALA A 207 2.59 3.83 -28.28
CA ALA A 207 2.06 2.55 -28.71
C ALA A 207 2.09 1.49 -27.58
N THR A 208 1.12 0.58 -27.58
CA THR A 208 1.01 -0.48 -26.56
C THR A 208 2.20 -1.45 -26.63
N VAL A 209 2.63 -1.81 -27.83
CA VAL A 209 3.87 -2.56 -28.09
C VAL A 209 4.89 -1.62 -28.72
N GLN A 210 5.94 -1.31 -27.96
CA GLN A 210 7.05 -0.48 -28.43
C GLN A 210 7.73 -1.13 -29.64
N GLY A 211 7.96 -0.36 -30.71
CA GLY A 211 8.62 -0.83 -31.93
C GLY A 211 7.71 -1.34 -33.04
N SER A 212 6.39 -1.45 -32.80
CA SER A 212 5.42 -1.76 -33.86
C SER A 212 4.62 -0.50 -34.29
N PRO A 213 4.27 -0.34 -35.59
CA PRO A 213 3.49 0.80 -36.05
C PRO A 213 2.11 0.88 -35.37
N TYR A 214 1.54 2.08 -35.32
CA TYR A 214 0.15 2.25 -34.89
C TYR A 214 -0.79 1.51 -35.84
N SER A 215 -1.63 0.66 -35.27
CA SER A 215 -2.66 -0.11 -35.98
C SER A 215 -3.86 -0.36 -35.06
N LEU A 216 -4.95 -0.93 -35.58
CA LEU A 216 -6.10 -1.35 -34.76
C LEU A 216 -5.73 -2.42 -33.72
N GLN A 217 -4.70 -3.22 -33.98
CA GLN A 217 -4.15 -4.22 -33.06
C GLN A 217 -3.09 -3.65 -32.12
N ASN A 218 -2.51 -2.49 -32.45
CA ASN A 218 -1.56 -1.77 -31.60
C ASN A 218 -1.91 -0.26 -31.54
N PRO A 219 -3.05 0.09 -30.94
CA PRO A 219 -3.40 1.49 -30.75
C PRO A 219 -2.56 2.08 -29.59
N PRO A 220 -2.60 3.42 -29.42
CA PRO A 220 -2.00 4.06 -28.26
C PRO A 220 -2.41 3.40 -26.94
N SER A 221 -1.49 3.33 -25.98
CA SER A 221 -1.66 2.64 -24.71
C SER A 221 -2.63 3.39 -23.79
N GLY A 222 -2.75 4.72 -23.93
CA GLY A 222 -3.68 5.54 -23.17
C GLY A 222 -5.12 5.37 -23.63
N THR A 223 -6.04 5.30 -22.68
CA THR A 223 -7.48 5.11 -22.97
C THR A 223 -8.04 6.22 -23.89
N LEU A 224 -7.73 7.49 -23.61
CA LEU A 224 -8.22 8.60 -24.42
C LEU A 224 -7.55 8.65 -25.81
N PRO A 225 -6.21 8.62 -25.93
CA PRO A 225 -5.56 8.54 -27.23
C PRO A 225 -5.99 7.33 -28.06
N MET A 226 -6.25 6.18 -27.44
CA MET A 226 -6.82 5.01 -28.09
C MET A 226 -8.16 5.36 -28.73
N ILE A 227 -9.13 5.86 -27.94
CA ILE A 227 -10.46 6.23 -28.43
C ILE A 227 -10.35 7.19 -29.62
N PHE A 228 -9.53 8.23 -29.50
CA PHE A 228 -9.34 9.21 -30.56
C PHE A 228 -8.71 8.62 -31.82
N TYR A 229 -7.74 7.73 -31.67
CA TYR A 229 -7.10 7.05 -32.79
C TYR A 229 -8.09 6.10 -33.48
N THR A 230 -8.70 5.18 -32.73
CA THR A 230 -9.62 4.17 -33.27
C THR A 230 -10.83 4.79 -33.94
N LEU A 231 -11.41 5.85 -33.37
CA LEU A 231 -12.55 6.56 -33.99
C LEU A 231 -12.16 7.32 -35.27
N ARG A 232 -10.88 7.67 -35.42
CA ARG A 232 -10.38 8.44 -36.57
C ARG A 232 -9.87 7.54 -37.70
N THR A 233 -9.27 6.40 -37.39
CA THR A 233 -8.61 5.52 -38.36
C THR A 233 -9.41 4.29 -38.75
N ALA A 234 -10.34 3.82 -37.91
CA ALA A 234 -11.12 2.63 -38.22
C ALA A 234 -12.34 2.94 -39.10
N THR A 235 -12.61 2.11 -40.09
CA THR A 235 -13.85 2.20 -40.86
C THR A 235 -15.02 1.56 -40.10
N ASN A 236 -16.26 2.03 -40.34
CA ASN A 236 -17.46 1.49 -39.71
C ASN A 236 -17.65 -0.03 -39.96
N ALA A 237 -17.12 -0.56 -41.06
CA ALA A 237 -17.15 -1.98 -41.38
C ALA A 237 -16.18 -2.78 -40.50
N GLU A 238 -14.97 -2.29 -40.23
CA GLU A 238 -13.97 -2.94 -39.39
C GLU A 238 -14.38 -2.93 -37.91
N LEU A 239 -15.00 -1.84 -37.44
CA LEU A 239 -15.50 -1.74 -36.06
C LEU A 239 -16.62 -2.74 -35.73
N VAL A 240 -17.44 -3.11 -36.73
CA VAL A 240 -18.58 -4.04 -36.56
C VAL A 240 -18.20 -5.48 -36.92
N SER A 241 -17.34 -5.70 -37.92
CA SER A 241 -17.00 -7.06 -38.39
C SER A 241 -15.80 -7.70 -37.69
N GLN A 242 -14.90 -6.91 -37.08
CA GLN A 242 -13.71 -7.43 -36.37
C GLN A 242 -13.80 -7.23 -34.85
N ASN A 243 -15.01 -7.16 -34.27
CA ASN A 243 -15.23 -6.89 -32.85
C ASN A 243 -14.49 -5.64 -32.32
N GLY A 244 -14.36 -4.59 -33.15
CA GLY A 244 -13.64 -3.37 -32.77
C GLY A 244 -14.24 -2.66 -31.54
N PHE A 245 -15.57 -2.78 -31.33
CA PHE A 245 -16.21 -2.31 -30.09
C PHE A 245 -15.81 -3.13 -28.87
N GLU A 246 -15.67 -4.46 -28.99
CA GLU A 246 -15.19 -5.32 -27.90
C GLU A 246 -13.73 -5.04 -27.57
N LEU A 247 -12.91 -4.77 -28.59
CA LEU A 247 -11.50 -4.44 -28.43
C LEU A 247 -11.32 -3.09 -27.70
N ILE A 248 -12.13 -2.08 -28.04
CA ILE A 248 -12.14 -0.77 -27.37
C ILE A 248 -12.72 -0.86 -25.95
N LEU A 249 -13.77 -1.66 -25.76
CA LEU A 249 -14.51 -1.72 -24.49
C LEU A 249 -13.91 -2.69 -23.46
N LEU A 250 -13.27 -3.79 -23.89
CA LEU A 250 -12.97 -4.94 -23.03
C LEU A 250 -11.57 -5.53 -23.21
N ASN A 251 -11.06 -5.70 -24.44
CA ASN A 251 -9.83 -6.48 -24.70
C ASN A 251 -8.54 -5.65 -24.90
N HIS A 252 -8.54 -4.33 -24.68
CA HIS A 252 -7.33 -3.50 -24.77
C HIS A 252 -6.55 -3.46 -23.45
N ALA A 253 -5.27 -3.07 -23.50
CA ALA A 253 -4.43 -2.85 -22.32
C ALA A 253 -5.01 -1.83 -21.32
N ASN A 254 -5.78 -0.85 -21.81
CA ASN A 254 -6.58 0.08 -20.99
C ASN A 254 -7.96 0.27 -21.61
N PRO A 255 -8.94 -0.58 -21.28
CA PRO A 255 -10.25 -0.54 -21.89
C PRO A 255 -11.08 0.64 -21.38
N VAL A 256 -12.05 1.10 -22.17
CA VAL A 256 -12.97 2.17 -21.74
C VAL A 256 -13.77 1.77 -20.50
N ALA A 257 -14.05 0.47 -20.33
CA ALA A 257 -14.65 -0.06 -19.11
C ALA A 257 -13.81 0.25 -17.87
N ALA A 258 -12.48 0.17 -17.96
CA ALA A 258 -11.59 0.51 -16.85
C ALA A 258 -11.66 2.00 -16.48
N LEU A 259 -11.83 2.90 -17.46
CA LEU A 259 -11.99 4.34 -17.20
C LEU A 259 -13.31 4.65 -16.49
N ILE A 260 -14.41 4.07 -16.96
CA ILE A 260 -15.72 4.22 -16.34
C ILE A 260 -15.67 3.64 -14.91
N SER A 261 -15.09 2.45 -14.75
CA SER A 261 -14.87 1.82 -13.45
C SER A 261 -14.05 2.73 -12.51
N SER A 262 -12.92 3.29 -12.97
CA SER A 262 -12.12 4.22 -12.17
C SER A 262 -12.91 5.44 -11.71
N ILE A 263 -13.79 6.00 -12.54
CA ILE A 263 -14.67 7.12 -12.16
C ILE A 263 -15.68 6.69 -11.10
N ILE A 264 -16.31 5.52 -11.27
CA ILE A 264 -17.27 4.97 -10.32
C ILE A 264 -16.60 4.71 -8.96
N VAL A 265 -15.45 4.02 -8.96
CA VAL A 265 -14.66 3.74 -7.77
C VAL A 265 -14.25 5.04 -7.09
N PHE A 266 -13.76 6.03 -7.83
CA PHE A 266 -13.40 7.34 -7.31
C PHE A 266 -14.57 8.01 -6.56
N LEU A 267 -15.76 8.05 -7.18
CA LEU A 267 -16.94 8.67 -6.57
C LEU A 267 -17.41 7.94 -5.31
N VAL A 268 -17.46 6.61 -5.36
CA VAL A 268 -17.87 5.78 -4.23
C VAL A 268 -16.88 5.92 -3.06
N VAL A 269 -15.57 5.87 -3.33
CA VAL A 269 -14.53 6.02 -2.30
C VAL A 269 -14.52 7.43 -1.72
N ALA A 270 -14.64 8.47 -2.56
CA ALA A 270 -14.70 9.85 -2.08
C ALA A 270 -15.94 10.08 -1.18
N TYR A 271 -17.09 9.50 -1.55
CA TYR A 271 -18.29 9.54 -0.71
C TYR A 271 -18.10 8.78 0.62
N ALA A 272 -17.48 7.61 0.58
CA ALA A 272 -17.17 6.81 1.77
C ALA A 272 -16.22 7.52 2.76
N GLU A 273 -15.10 8.07 2.28
CA GLU A 273 -14.09 8.74 3.12
C GLU A 273 -14.58 10.11 3.64
N SER A 274 -15.46 10.80 2.90
CA SER A 274 -16.06 12.05 3.36
C SER A 274 -17.17 11.87 4.41
N SER A 275 -17.69 10.65 4.56
CA SER A 275 -18.76 10.34 5.52
C SER A 275 -18.25 10.32 6.97
N LYS A 276 -18.82 11.17 7.83
CA LYS A 276 -18.42 11.34 9.24
C LYS A 276 -19.66 11.38 10.14
N LEU A 277 -19.58 10.71 11.28
CA LEU A 277 -20.53 10.79 12.38
C LEU A 277 -20.02 11.79 13.42
N GLU A 278 -20.75 12.88 13.63
CA GLU A 278 -20.35 13.90 14.60
C GLU A 278 -20.96 13.62 15.98
N LEU A 279 -20.12 13.34 16.98
CA LEU A 279 -20.55 13.25 18.36
C LEU A 279 -20.57 14.65 18.99
N PRO A 280 -21.72 15.12 19.50
CA PRO A 280 -21.78 16.42 20.17
C PRO A 280 -21.06 16.34 21.51
N LEU A 281 -20.15 17.27 21.72
CA LEU A 281 -19.42 17.47 22.96
C LEU A 281 -19.72 18.87 23.52
N THR A 282 -19.68 18.98 24.84
CA THR A 282 -19.82 20.26 25.55
C THR A 282 -18.59 20.49 26.41
N HIS A 283 -18.14 21.73 26.49
CA HIS A 283 -17.03 22.05 27.38
C HIS A 283 -17.51 22.06 28.83
N GLY A 284 -16.85 21.29 29.70
CA GLY A 284 -17.31 21.11 31.07
C GLY A 284 -17.03 22.30 32.00
N LYS A 285 -16.23 23.29 31.58
CA LYS A 285 -15.93 24.51 32.35
C LYS A 285 -16.50 25.79 31.74
N VAL A 286 -16.82 25.80 30.45
CA VAL A 286 -17.27 27.00 29.73
C VAL A 286 -18.70 26.76 29.26
N ARG A 287 -19.66 27.42 29.91
CA ARG A 287 -21.08 27.31 29.55
C ARG A 287 -21.31 27.85 28.14
N GLY A 288 -22.06 27.12 27.33
CA GLY A 288 -22.45 27.53 25.97
C GLY A 288 -21.50 27.08 24.86
N HIS A 289 -20.27 26.65 25.18
CA HIS A 289 -19.35 26.14 24.16
C HIS A 289 -19.66 24.68 23.84
N ARG A 290 -20.08 24.43 22.60
CA ARG A 290 -20.34 23.11 22.03
C ARG A 290 -19.28 22.84 20.97
N GLY A 291 -18.61 21.70 21.08
CA GLY A 291 -17.71 21.18 20.05
C GLY A 291 -18.28 19.90 19.46
N GLN A 292 -17.77 19.48 18.32
CA GLN A 292 -18.14 18.22 17.69
C GLN A 292 -16.88 17.37 17.56
N TYR A 293 -16.97 16.09 17.90
CA TYR A 293 -15.91 15.12 17.63
C TYR A 293 -16.33 14.25 16.44
N PRO A 294 -15.74 14.45 15.24
CA PRO A 294 -16.09 13.67 14.08
C PRO A 294 -15.44 12.29 14.13
N ILE A 295 -16.26 11.23 14.24
CA ILE A 295 -15.86 9.85 14.03
C ILE A 295 -16.10 9.52 12.55
N ARG A 296 -15.04 9.32 11.78
CA ARG A 296 -15.18 8.94 10.38
C ARG A 296 -15.74 7.53 10.24
N LEU A 297 -16.52 7.30 9.19
CA LEU A 297 -16.99 5.95 8.84
C LEU A 297 -15.80 5.02 8.58
N VAL A 298 -14.77 5.52 7.87
CA VAL A 298 -13.46 4.87 7.71
C VAL A 298 -12.56 5.21 8.89
N TYR A 299 -12.88 4.64 10.06
CA TYR A 299 -12.21 4.96 11.32
C TYR A 299 -10.74 4.51 11.33
N ALA A 300 -10.46 3.28 10.89
CA ALA A 300 -9.11 2.72 10.86
C ALA A 300 -8.22 3.24 9.70
N SER A 301 -8.69 4.20 8.89
CA SER A 301 -8.01 4.67 7.69
C SER A 301 -7.84 3.59 6.61
N ASN A 302 -7.01 3.90 5.62
CA ASN A 302 -6.61 3.09 4.49
C ASN A 302 -5.44 2.15 4.84
N ILE A 303 -4.87 2.29 6.04
CA ILE A 303 -3.70 1.53 6.49
C ILE A 303 -3.98 0.02 6.55
N PRO A 304 -5.13 -0.48 7.04
CA PRO A 304 -5.41 -1.91 7.05
C PRO A 304 -5.36 -2.56 5.66
N VAL A 305 -5.86 -1.85 4.66
CA VAL A 305 -5.82 -2.29 3.25
C VAL A 305 -4.40 -2.27 2.70
N ILE A 306 -3.60 -1.24 3.03
CA ILE A 306 -2.16 -1.20 2.66
C ILE A 306 -1.44 -2.43 3.23
N LEU A 307 -1.65 -2.73 4.50
CA LEU A 307 -1.00 -3.86 5.18
C LEU A 307 -1.44 -5.21 4.59
N MET A 308 -2.72 -5.35 4.25
CA MET A 308 -3.24 -6.56 3.61
C MET A 308 -2.67 -6.75 2.19
N ALA A 309 -2.68 -5.70 1.38
CA ALA A 309 -2.12 -5.74 0.03
C ALA A 309 -0.61 -6.05 0.05
N ALA A 310 0.11 -5.49 1.02
CA ALA A 310 1.53 -5.78 1.22
C ALA A 310 1.78 -7.22 1.69
N LEU A 311 0.93 -7.75 2.56
CA LEU A 311 0.99 -9.16 2.96
C LEU A 311 0.80 -10.08 1.75
N LEU A 312 -0.18 -9.81 0.89
CA LEU A 312 -0.43 -10.59 -0.34
C LEU A 312 0.74 -10.50 -1.33
N ALA A 313 1.32 -9.30 -1.49
CA ALA A 313 2.52 -9.11 -2.32
C ALA A 313 3.70 -9.94 -1.81
N ASN A 314 3.92 -9.94 -0.49
CA ASN A 314 4.97 -10.74 0.14
C ASN A 314 4.71 -12.24 0.01
N VAL A 315 3.46 -12.69 0.20
CA VAL A 315 3.09 -14.09 -0.03
C VAL A 315 3.45 -14.49 -1.47
N ASN A 316 3.03 -13.71 -2.47
CA ASN A 316 3.34 -14.00 -3.87
C ASN A 316 4.86 -14.00 -4.12
N MET A 317 5.59 -13.01 -3.59
CA MET A 317 7.06 -12.98 -3.68
C MET A 317 7.69 -14.27 -3.16
N PHE A 318 7.33 -14.68 -1.94
CA PHE A 318 7.93 -15.86 -1.32
C PHE A 318 7.53 -17.15 -2.03
N THR A 319 6.28 -17.27 -2.49
CA THR A 319 5.84 -18.46 -3.24
C THR A 319 6.54 -18.55 -4.59
N LEU A 320 6.73 -17.43 -5.29
CA LEU A 320 7.51 -17.40 -6.53
C LEU A 320 8.96 -17.78 -6.25
N LEU A 321 9.55 -17.22 -5.19
CA LEU A 321 10.93 -17.47 -4.82
C LEU A 321 11.17 -18.94 -4.47
N PHE A 322 10.28 -19.58 -3.71
CA PHE A 322 10.36 -21.02 -3.43
C PHE A 322 10.13 -21.88 -4.68
N TRP A 323 9.53 -21.33 -5.73
CA TRP A 323 9.31 -22.03 -6.98
C TRP A 323 10.46 -21.89 -7.99
N SER A 324 11.00 -20.68 -8.14
CA SER A 324 11.97 -20.34 -9.19
C SER A 324 13.43 -20.27 -8.72
N HIS A 325 13.69 -19.97 -7.44
CA HIS A 325 15.05 -19.67 -6.99
C HIS A 325 15.91 -20.94 -6.85
N PRO A 326 17.13 -21.00 -7.43
CA PRO A 326 17.96 -22.21 -7.50
C PRO A 326 18.27 -22.87 -6.15
N VAL A 327 18.42 -22.08 -5.09
CA VAL A 327 18.71 -22.58 -3.73
C VAL A 327 17.42 -22.84 -2.94
N LEU A 328 16.38 -22.02 -3.12
CA LEU A 328 15.19 -22.06 -2.27
C LEU A 328 14.14 -23.05 -2.79
N SER A 329 14.22 -23.43 -4.07
CA SER A 329 13.49 -24.55 -4.65
C SER A 329 13.83 -25.89 -4.01
N THR A 330 15.00 -26.01 -3.37
CA THR A 330 15.44 -27.24 -2.68
C THR A 330 15.03 -27.30 -1.20
N VAL A 331 14.42 -26.23 -0.67
CA VAL A 331 13.99 -26.20 0.74
C VAL A 331 12.92 -27.28 0.98
N PRO A 332 13.08 -28.14 2.00
CA PRO A 332 12.09 -29.17 2.31
C PRO A 332 10.69 -28.57 2.50
N ILE A 333 9.66 -29.28 2.03
CA ILE A 333 8.22 -28.89 2.08
C ILE A 333 7.83 -27.69 1.19
N LEU A 334 8.57 -26.59 1.23
CA LEU A 334 8.21 -25.33 0.56
C LEU A 334 8.70 -25.23 -0.87
N GLY A 335 9.87 -25.79 -1.17
CA GLY A 335 10.51 -25.70 -2.48
C GLY A 335 10.02 -26.77 -3.46
N LYS A 336 9.94 -26.43 -4.75
CA LYS A 336 9.49 -27.34 -5.83
C LYS A 336 10.24 -28.68 -5.86
N GLU A 337 11.52 -28.68 -5.53
CA GLU A 337 12.43 -29.83 -5.58
C GLU A 337 12.80 -30.35 -4.17
N GLY A 338 12.13 -29.87 -3.13
CA GLY A 338 12.36 -30.30 -1.75
C GLY A 338 11.86 -31.72 -1.44
N SER A 339 12.49 -32.40 -0.48
CA SER A 339 12.02 -33.68 0.03
C SER A 339 10.66 -33.49 0.73
N MET A 340 9.60 -34.10 0.18
CA MET A 340 8.18 -33.88 0.54
C MET A 340 7.59 -32.52 0.10
N SER A 341 7.92 -32.06 -1.11
CA SER A 341 7.40 -30.80 -1.65
C SER A 341 5.87 -30.72 -1.67
N MET A 342 5.33 -29.72 -0.97
CA MET A 342 3.95 -29.21 -1.09
C MET A 342 3.92 -27.89 -1.88
N ALA A 343 4.98 -27.55 -2.62
CA ALA A 343 5.11 -26.26 -3.33
C ALA A 343 3.91 -25.97 -4.26
N HIS A 344 3.39 -26.99 -4.94
CA HIS A 344 2.20 -26.88 -5.80
C HIS A 344 0.94 -26.40 -5.06
N TRP A 345 0.83 -26.63 -3.75
CA TRP A 345 -0.28 -26.12 -2.94
C TRP A 345 -0.08 -24.66 -2.54
N PHE A 346 1.18 -24.22 -2.39
CA PHE A 346 1.50 -22.84 -2.04
C PHE A 346 1.45 -21.91 -3.26
N GLY A 347 2.01 -22.33 -4.39
CA GLY A 347 1.96 -21.58 -5.64
C GLY A 347 2.68 -22.33 -6.76
N SER A 348 2.03 -22.48 -7.92
CA SER A 348 2.67 -22.93 -9.15
C SER A 348 2.86 -21.76 -10.10
N TYR A 349 3.97 -21.75 -10.83
CA TYR A 349 4.28 -20.73 -11.83
C TYR A 349 4.76 -21.40 -13.12
N GLU A 350 4.30 -20.88 -14.25
CA GLU A 350 4.73 -21.34 -15.56
C GLU A 350 6.11 -20.76 -15.92
N PRO A 351 6.95 -21.42 -16.75
CA PRO A 351 8.27 -20.91 -17.09
C PRO A 351 8.19 -19.49 -17.69
N GLY A 352 8.82 -18.52 -17.01
CA GLY A 352 8.81 -17.12 -17.42
C GLY A 352 7.55 -16.32 -17.02
N ALA A 353 6.56 -16.95 -16.38
CA ALA A 353 5.39 -16.26 -15.85
C ALA A 353 5.66 -15.74 -14.43
N THR A 354 5.25 -14.49 -14.19
CA THR A 354 5.38 -13.81 -12.88
C THR A 354 4.11 -13.88 -12.05
N THR A 355 2.98 -14.17 -12.68
CA THR A 355 1.71 -14.42 -12.01
C THR A 355 1.62 -15.90 -11.62
N PRO A 356 1.08 -16.21 -10.43
CA PRO A 356 0.84 -17.60 -10.06
C PRO A 356 -0.17 -18.22 -11.02
N SER A 357 0.10 -19.42 -11.52
CA SER A 357 -0.79 -20.21 -12.37
C SER A 357 -1.61 -21.23 -11.57
N GLY A 358 -1.41 -21.32 -10.25
CA GLY A 358 -2.15 -22.25 -9.40
C GLY A 358 -1.70 -22.23 -7.95
N GLY A 359 -2.39 -23.00 -7.11
CA GLY A 359 -2.15 -23.06 -5.67
C GLY A 359 -2.78 -21.90 -4.89
N PHE A 360 -2.46 -21.80 -3.59
CA PHE A 360 -2.95 -20.76 -2.70
C PHE A 360 -2.56 -19.34 -3.18
N ALA A 361 -1.36 -19.18 -3.72
CA ALA A 361 -0.88 -17.93 -4.30
C ALA A 361 -1.82 -17.41 -5.39
N TRP A 362 -2.35 -18.30 -6.25
CA TRP A 362 -3.37 -17.93 -7.23
C TRP A 362 -4.69 -17.56 -6.56
N TYR A 363 -5.26 -18.40 -5.69
CA TYR A 363 -6.53 -18.07 -5.01
C TYR A 363 -6.49 -16.78 -4.17
N SER A 364 -5.31 -16.37 -3.71
CA SER A 364 -5.09 -15.15 -2.94
C SER A 364 -4.60 -13.95 -3.77
N SER A 365 -4.23 -14.15 -5.04
CA SER A 365 -3.76 -13.06 -5.89
C SER A 365 -4.89 -12.13 -6.29
N MET A 366 -4.52 -10.90 -6.64
CA MET A 366 -5.46 -9.90 -7.12
C MET A 366 -6.07 -10.32 -8.45
N VAL A 367 -7.39 -10.16 -8.57
CA VAL A 367 -8.11 -10.28 -9.85
C VAL A 367 -7.94 -8.96 -10.59
N ASN A 368 -7.31 -8.93 -11.77
CA ASN A 368 -7.01 -7.69 -12.50
C ASN A 368 -8.14 -7.31 -13.46
N GLY A 369 -9.32 -7.06 -12.89
CA GLY A 369 -10.46 -6.52 -13.61
C GLY A 369 -11.33 -7.54 -14.33
N VAL A 370 -12.26 -7.00 -15.12
CA VAL A 370 -13.38 -7.73 -15.74
C VAL A 370 -12.90 -8.79 -16.75
N GLY A 371 -11.70 -8.59 -17.33
CA GLY A 371 -11.07 -9.53 -18.25
C GLY A 371 -10.78 -10.89 -17.62
N ASP A 372 -10.34 -10.91 -16.35
CA ASP A 372 -9.86 -12.13 -15.69
C ASP A 372 -10.97 -13.05 -15.17
N TRP A 373 -12.17 -12.49 -14.91
CA TRP A 373 -13.26 -13.28 -14.33
C TRP A 373 -14.56 -13.21 -15.14
N LEU A 374 -14.98 -12.03 -15.61
CA LEU A 374 -16.28 -11.89 -16.29
C LEU A 374 -16.22 -12.39 -17.74
N ILE A 375 -15.14 -12.14 -18.46
CA ILE A 375 -15.02 -12.57 -19.87
C ILE A 375 -14.97 -14.11 -20.00
N PRO A 376 -14.17 -14.84 -19.21
CA PRO A 376 -14.24 -16.31 -19.18
C PRO A 376 -15.66 -16.82 -18.84
N LEU A 377 -16.34 -16.19 -17.88
CA LEU A 377 -17.72 -16.52 -17.50
C LEU A 377 -18.72 -16.32 -18.64
N LEU A 378 -18.60 -15.22 -19.38
CA LEU A 378 -19.49 -14.90 -20.50
C LEU A 378 -19.22 -15.80 -21.72
N ASN A 379 -17.95 -16.11 -21.99
CA ASN A 379 -17.54 -16.94 -23.12
C ASN A 379 -17.64 -18.45 -22.84
N GLN A 380 -17.95 -18.85 -21.60
CA GLN A 380 -17.95 -20.25 -21.13
C GLN A 380 -16.65 -20.99 -21.47
N SER A 381 -15.54 -20.25 -21.56
CA SER A 381 -14.21 -20.78 -21.82
C SER A 381 -13.42 -20.82 -20.52
N GLY A 382 -12.64 -21.88 -20.32
CA GLY A 382 -11.67 -21.91 -19.23
C GLY A 382 -10.61 -20.80 -19.38
N ASP A 383 -9.88 -20.55 -18.31
CA ASP A 383 -8.77 -19.59 -18.32
C ASP A 383 -7.58 -20.12 -19.17
N ALA A 384 -6.66 -19.24 -19.56
CA ALA A 384 -5.44 -19.56 -20.30
C ALA A 384 -4.60 -20.66 -19.62
N TYR A 385 -4.72 -20.81 -18.30
CA TYR A 385 -4.02 -21.80 -17.47
C TYR A 385 -4.78 -23.14 -17.32
N GLY A 386 -5.90 -23.33 -18.03
CA GLY A 386 -6.69 -24.56 -18.01
C GLY A 386 -7.64 -24.69 -16.82
N HIS A 387 -7.92 -23.60 -16.10
CA HIS A 387 -8.88 -23.59 -14.99
C HIS A 387 -10.32 -23.68 -15.49
N GLU A 388 -11.11 -24.54 -14.83
CA GLU A 388 -12.54 -24.63 -15.06
C GLU A 388 -13.26 -23.38 -14.53
N LEU A 389 -14.43 -23.08 -15.10
CA LEU A 389 -15.24 -21.90 -14.76
C LEU A 389 -15.52 -21.77 -13.26
N TRP A 390 -15.73 -22.89 -12.56
CA TRP A 390 -15.99 -22.89 -11.12
C TRP A 390 -14.75 -22.46 -10.31
N GLN A 391 -13.53 -22.80 -10.78
CA GLN A 391 -12.28 -22.44 -10.11
C GLN A 391 -12.06 -20.93 -10.17
N ILE A 392 -12.40 -20.30 -11.30
CA ILE A 392 -12.36 -18.83 -11.47
C ILE A 392 -13.33 -18.15 -10.51
N MET A 393 -14.55 -18.67 -10.36
CA MET A 393 -15.51 -18.13 -9.39
C MET A 393 -15.02 -18.28 -7.95
N VAL A 394 -14.39 -19.41 -7.63
CA VAL A 394 -13.83 -19.63 -6.29
C VAL A 394 -12.62 -18.74 -6.03
N HIS A 395 -11.79 -18.47 -7.04
CA HIS A 395 -10.74 -17.46 -6.95
C HIS A 395 -11.29 -16.08 -6.58
N VAL A 396 -12.34 -15.60 -7.25
CA VAL A 396 -13.00 -14.33 -6.90
C VAL A 396 -13.53 -14.34 -5.47
N ILE A 397 -14.25 -15.39 -5.06
CA ILE A 397 -14.84 -15.49 -3.73
C ILE A 397 -13.76 -15.53 -2.64
N VAL A 398 -12.71 -16.33 -2.87
CA VAL A 398 -11.59 -16.46 -1.93
C VAL A 398 -10.83 -15.14 -1.83
N TYR A 399 -10.51 -14.49 -2.95
CA TYR A 399 -9.84 -13.18 -2.94
C TYR A 399 -10.63 -12.13 -2.16
N VAL A 400 -11.93 -11.95 -2.47
CA VAL A 400 -12.79 -10.98 -1.76
C VAL A 400 -12.86 -11.29 -0.27
N THR A 401 -12.98 -12.58 0.09
CA THR A 401 -13.04 -13.01 1.48
C THR A 401 -11.73 -12.73 2.21
N PHE A 402 -10.59 -13.10 1.63
CA PHE A 402 -9.27 -12.86 2.22
C PHE A 402 -9.01 -11.36 2.39
N MET A 403 -9.30 -10.55 1.37
CA MET A 403 -9.09 -9.11 1.40
C MET A 403 -9.97 -8.44 2.47
N THR A 404 -11.24 -8.84 2.58
CA THR A 404 -12.19 -8.30 3.56
C THR A 404 -11.84 -8.71 5.00
N VAL A 405 -11.61 -10.01 5.22
CA VAL A 405 -11.28 -10.54 6.55
C VAL A 405 -9.92 -10.05 7.02
N GLY A 406 -8.91 -10.08 6.14
CA GLY A 406 -7.58 -9.58 6.42
C GLY A 406 -7.58 -8.09 6.77
N SER A 407 -8.28 -7.26 5.99
CA SER A 407 -8.44 -5.83 6.28
C SER A 407 -9.16 -5.59 7.62
N THR A 408 -10.12 -6.44 7.99
CA THR A 408 -10.81 -6.36 9.29
C THR A 408 -9.87 -6.68 10.46
N ILE A 409 -9.05 -7.73 10.31
CA ILE A 409 -8.06 -8.12 11.32
C ILE A 409 -7.02 -7.01 11.50
N PHE A 410 -6.46 -6.48 10.42
CA PHE A 410 -5.50 -5.38 10.48
C PHE A 410 -6.13 -4.09 11.02
N ALA A 411 -7.40 -3.80 10.74
CA ALA A 411 -8.10 -2.66 11.32
C ALA A 411 -8.20 -2.76 12.85
N LYS A 412 -8.46 -3.96 13.37
CA LYS A 412 -8.48 -4.20 14.81
C LYS A 412 -7.09 -4.00 15.43
N PHE A 413 -6.05 -4.61 14.86
CA PHE A 413 -4.69 -4.45 15.36
C PHE A 413 -4.21 -3.01 15.29
N TRP A 414 -4.56 -2.29 14.23
CA TRP A 414 -4.22 -0.89 14.08
C TRP A 414 -4.79 -0.04 15.22
N ILE A 415 -6.06 -0.24 15.59
CA ILE A 415 -6.71 0.56 16.63
C ILE A 415 -6.19 0.23 18.02
N GLU A 416 -5.88 -1.04 18.28
CA GLU A 416 -5.25 -1.47 19.53
C GLU A 416 -3.82 -0.93 19.70
N THR A 417 -3.10 -0.70 18.59
CA THR A 417 -1.70 -0.23 18.62
C THR A 417 -1.56 1.29 18.49
N THR A 418 -2.55 2.02 17.98
CA THR A 418 -2.42 3.47 17.73
C THR A 418 -3.07 4.38 18.78
N ASN A 419 -3.35 3.86 19.97
CA ASN A 419 -4.05 4.59 21.04
C ASN A 419 -5.41 5.16 20.56
N MET A 420 -6.04 4.50 19.58
CA MET A 420 -7.37 4.85 19.07
C MET A 420 -8.47 3.98 19.72
N GLY A 421 -8.11 3.18 20.73
CA GLY A 421 -9.06 2.42 21.51
C GLY A 421 -10.01 3.32 22.32
N ALA A 422 -11.18 2.80 22.70
CA ALA A 422 -12.18 3.53 23.46
C ALA A 422 -11.66 4.17 24.75
N LYS A 423 -10.78 3.46 25.45
CA LYS A 423 -10.14 3.94 26.68
C LYS A 423 -9.22 5.13 26.44
N ASP A 424 -8.41 5.08 25.39
CA ASP A 424 -7.42 6.11 25.09
C ASP A 424 -8.08 7.37 24.52
N VAL A 425 -9.07 7.18 23.64
CA VAL A 425 -9.90 8.28 23.12
C VAL A 425 -10.69 8.94 24.25
N ALA A 426 -11.23 8.17 25.21
CA ALA A 426 -11.90 8.73 26.38
C ALA A 426 -10.97 9.61 27.23
N LYS A 427 -9.75 9.11 27.53
CA LYS A 427 -8.72 9.89 28.23
C LYS A 427 -8.33 11.16 27.46
N GLN A 428 -8.22 11.09 26.14
CA GLN A 428 -7.88 12.24 25.32
C GLN A 428 -8.98 13.31 25.34
N ILE A 429 -10.25 12.92 25.23
CA ILE A 429 -11.40 13.83 25.34
C ILE A 429 -11.47 14.45 26.75
N GLU A 430 -11.17 13.68 27.80
CA GLU A 430 -11.11 14.21 29.16
C GLU A 430 -10.00 15.26 29.32
N ARG A 431 -8.79 14.99 28.79
CA ARG A 431 -7.65 15.92 28.85
C ARG A 431 -7.95 17.26 28.18
N THR A 432 -8.82 17.28 27.17
CA THR A 432 -9.27 18.52 26.51
C THR A 432 -10.38 19.26 27.28
N GLY A 433 -10.84 18.74 28.42
CA GLY A 433 -11.89 19.37 29.24
C GLY A 433 -13.31 19.21 28.67
N MET A 434 -13.46 18.41 27.61
CA MET A 434 -14.71 18.15 26.91
C MET A 434 -15.48 16.99 27.56
N GLN A 435 -16.81 17.06 27.54
CA GLN A 435 -17.70 16.04 28.09
C GLN A 435 -18.94 15.85 27.21
N ILE A 436 -19.51 14.64 27.21
CA ILE A 436 -20.77 14.37 26.51
C ILE A 436 -21.91 15.08 27.24
N PRO A 437 -22.77 15.84 26.53
CA PRO A 437 -23.94 16.49 27.12
C PRO A 437 -24.81 15.49 27.90
N GLY A 438 -25.23 15.87 29.11
CA GLY A 438 -26.14 15.05 29.94
C GLY A 438 -25.47 14.02 30.86
N PHE A 439 -24.16 13.76 30.73
CA PHE A 439 -23.43 12.87 31.64
C PHE A 439 -22.50 13.66 32.59
N ARG A 440 -22.30 13.14 33.81
CA ARG A 440 -21.30 13.68 34.74
C ARG A 440 -19.89 13.39 34.20
N LYS A 441 -18.92 14.23 34.56
CA LYS A 441 -17.48 14.02 34.29
C LYS A 441 -17.01 12.73 34.96
N ASN A 442 -17.07 11.63 34.24
CA ASN A 442 -16.48 10.37 34.65
C ASN A 442 -15.89 9.70 33.41
N PRO A 443 -14.55 9.50 33.35
CA PRO A 443 -13.87 8.87 32.22
C PRO A 443 -14.43 7.48 31.91
N VAL A 444 -14.83 6.75 32.96
CA VAL A 444 -15.40 5.40 32.84
C VAL A 444 -16.74 5.41 32.10
N VAL A 445 -17.52 6.49 32.24
CA VAL A 445 -18.81 6.63 31.54
C VAL A 445 -18.57 6.94 30.07
N LEU A 446 -17.59 7.81 29.77
CA LEU A 446 -17.21 8.12 28.40
C LEU A 446 -16.63 6.89 27.68
N GLU A 447 -15.75 6.15 28.34
CA GLU A 447 -15.19 4.89 27.86
C GLU A 447 -16.30 3.88 27.53
N ARG A 448 -17.25 3.65 28.44
CA ARG A 448 -18.35 2.70 28.22
C ARG A 448 -19.25 3.10 27.04
N ILE A 449 -19.43 4.40 26.80
CA ILE A 449 -20.17 4.87 25.61
C ILE A 449 -19.36 4.59 24.35
N LEU A 450 -18.07 4.96 24.33
CA LEU A 450 -17.18 4.76 23.18
C LEU A 450 -16.95 3.28 22.87
N GLU A 451 -16.90 2.42 23.88
CA GLU A 451 -16.76 0.96 23.75
C GLU A 451 -17.95 0.33 23.02
N ARG A 452 -19.12 0.96 23.04
CA ARG A 452 -20.28 0.53 22.25
C ARG A 452 -20.17 0.91 20.77
N TYR A 453 -19.39 1.94 20.42
CA TYR A 453 -19.30 2.45 19.06
C TYR A 453 -18.00 2.06 18.34
N ILE A 454 -16.84 2.18 19.00
CA ILE A 454 -15.53 2.03 18.36
C ILE A 454 -15.31 0.60 17.83
N PRO A 455 -15.52 -0.49 18.58
CA PRO A 455 -15.28 -1.83 18.06
C PRO A 455 -16.20 -2.21 16.87
N PRO A 456 -17.53 -1.96 16.91
CA PRO A 456 -18.37 -2.18 15.72
C PRO A 456 -17.97 -1.32 14.52
N VAL A 457 -17.66 -0.04 14.74
CA VAL A 457 -17.20 0.86 13.67
C VAL A 457 -15.86 0.39 13.10
N THR A 458 -14.95 -0.13 13.94
CA THR A 458 -13.67 -0.70 13.52
C THR A 458 -13.88 -1.86 12.56
N ILE A 459 -14.68 -2.84 12.97
CA ILE A 459 -14.94 -4.05 12.19
C ILE A 459 -15.65 -3.68 10.89
N PHE A 460 -16.67 -2.82 10.98
CA PHE A 460 -17.38 -2.32 9.81
C PHE A 460 -16.43 -1.57 8.87
N SER A 461 -15.58 -0.69 9.38
CA SER A 461 -14.63 0.07 8.57
C SER A 461 -13.62 -0.84 7.86
N GLY A 462 -13.04 -1.80 8.56
CA GLY A 462 -12.07 -2.73 7.96
C GLY A 462 -12.71 -3.61 6.90
N ALA A 463 -13.91 -4.13 7.16
CA ALA A 463 -14.66 -4.94 6.21
C ALA A 463 -15.12 -4.12 5.00
N PHE A 464 -15.66 -2.92 5.22
CA PHE A 464 -16.18 -2.06 4.17
C PHE A 464 -15.08 -1.57 3.23
N VAL A 465 -13.94 -1.13 3.77
CA VAL A 465 -12.80 -0.69 2.93
C VAL A 465 -12.16 -1.88 2.22
N GLY A 466 -12.04 -3.05 2.86
CA GLY A 466 -11.55 -4.27 2.22
C GLY A 466 -12.46 -4.75 1.07
N LEU A 467 -13.78 -4.66 1.25
CA LEU A 467 -14.76 -4.98 0.21
C LEU A 467 -14.71 -3.97 -0.93
N LEU A 468 -14.59 -2.67 -0.65
CA LEU A 468 -14.43 -1.65 -1.68
C LEU A 468 -13.13 -1.85 -2.47
N ALA A 469 -12.04 -2.20 -1.81
CA ALA A 469 -10.76 -2.48 -2.45
C ALA A 469 -10.86 -3.70 -3.38
N ALA A 470 -11.39 -4.82 -2.88
CA ALA A 470 -11.58 -6.02 -3.68
C ALA A 470 -12.57 -5.80 -4.84
N GLY A 471 -13.66 -5.05 -4.59
CA GLY A 471 -14.63 -4.68 -5.63
C GLY A 471 -14.03 -3.79 -6.71
N ALA A 472 -13.15 -2.85 -6.34
CA ALA A 472 -12.43 -2.02 -7.30
C ALA A 472 -11.45 -2.85 -8.15
N ASP A 473 -10.75 -3.82 -7.55
CA ASP A 473 -9.87 -4.72 -8.28
C ASP A 473 -10.67 -5.58 -9.29
N LEU A 474 -11.84 -6.11 -8.89
CA LEU A 474 -12.71 -6.89 -9.77
C LEU A 474 -13.24 -6.10 -10.97
N LEU A 475 -13.52 -4.80 -10.80
CA LEU A 475 -13.96 -3.96 -11.91
C LEU A 475 -12.80 -3.53 -12.82
N GLY A 476 -11.58 -3.55 -12.30
CA GLY A 476 -10.39 -3.07 -13.00
C GLY A 476 -10.36 -1.55 -13.13
N THR A 477 -9.16 -1.00 -13.30
CA THR A 477 -8.92 0.44 -13.28
C THR A 477 -7.82 0.81 -14.27
N VAL A 478 -7.82 2.07 -14.70
CA VAL A 478 -6.94 2.53 -15.78
C VAL A 478 -5.47 2.56 -15.38
N GLY A 479 -4.60 2.10 -16.28
CA GLY A 479 -3.17 2.33 -16.25
C GLY A 479 -2.37 1.38 -15.37
N ASN A 480 -2.87 0.16 -15.17
CA ASN A 480 -2.35 -0.79 -14.17
C ASN A 480 -2.29 -0.20 -12.75
N ALA A 481 -2.92 0.96 -12.50
CA ALA A 481 -3.21 1.42 -11.17
C ALA A 481 -4.26 0.45 -10.64
N THR A 482 -3.92 -0.47 -9.74
CA THR A 482 -4.89 -1.42 -9.18
C THR A 482 -6.06 -0.70 -8.53
N GLY A 483 -7.22 -1.37 -8.45
CA GLY A 483 -8.42 -0.78 -7.85
C GLY A 483 -8.20 -0.44 -6.37
N THR A 484 -7.48 -1.32 -5.67
CA THR A 484 -6.95 -1.05 -4.33
C THR A 484 -6.06 0.19 -4.33
N GLY A 485 -5.11 0.32 -5.26
CA GLY A 485 -4.25 1.51 -5.38
C GLY A 485 -5.05 2.80 -5.53
N LEU A 486 -6.04 2.82 -6.41
CA LEU A 486 -6.90 3.99 -6.63
C LEU A 486 -7.67 4.39 -5.36
N LEU A 487 -8.27 3.42 -4.66
CA LEU A 487 -8.95 3.67 -3.38
C LEU A 487 -8.00 4.33 -2.37
N LEU A 488 -6.79 3.78 -2.24
CA LEU A 488 -5.79 4.28 -1.31
C LEU A 488 -5.40 5.72 -1.66
N ALA A 489 -5.11 6.01 -2.93
CA ALA A 489 -4.72 7.33 -3.38
C ALA A 489 -5.80 8.39 -3.11
N VAL A 490 -7.07 8.09 -3.38
CA VAL A 490 -8.18 9.03 -3.11
C VAL A 490 -8.27 9.35 -1.62
N GLY A 491 -8.27 8.35 -0.75
CA GLY A 491 -8.36 8.60 0.69
C GLY A 491 -7.12 9.30 1.26
N ILE A 492 -5.93 9.00 0.72
CA ILE A 492 -4.70 9.72 1.08
C ILE A 492 -4.78 11.19 0.66
N ILE A 493 -5.18 11.48 -0.59
CA ILE A 493 -5.28 12.86 -1.08
C ILE A 493 -6.29 13.66 -0.26
N LEU A 494 -7.46 13.10 0.04
CA LEU A 494 -8.46 13.75 0.89
C LEU A 494 -7.91 14.02 2.30
N ARG A 495 -7.15 13.09 2.88
CA ARG A 495 -6.52 13.27 4.19
C ARG A 495 -5.44 14.33 4.17
N THR A 496 -4.57 14.31 3.18
CA THR A 496 -3.52 15.32 3.00
C THR A 496 -4.15 16.70 2.79
N TYR A 497 -5.24 16.79 2.03
CA TYR A 497 -5.99 18.03 1.86
C TYR A 497 -6.55 18.56 3.19
N GLU A 498 -7.18 17.71 4.01
CA GLU A 498 -7.65 18.10 5.34
C GLU A 498 -6.50 18.52 6.27
N GLN A 499 -5.33 17.88 6.17
CA GLN A 499 -4.14 18.26 6.93
C GLN A 499 -3.62 19.63 6.50
N ILE A 500 -3.53 19.89 5.19
CA ILE A 500 -3.15 21.19 4.64
C ILE A 500 -4.11 22.28 5.14
N GLN A 501 -5.42 22.05 5.09
CA GLN A 501 -6.41 23.01 5.59
C GLN A 501 -6.22 23.30 7.08
N LYS A 502 -5.96 22.27 7.90
CA LYS A 502 -5.72 22.43 9.34
C LYS A 502 -4.44 23.23 9.60
N GLU A 503 -3.36 22.93 8.90
CA GLU A 503 -2.10 23.67 9.05
C GLU A 503 -2.24 25.14 8.65
N GLN A 504 -2.90 25.41 7.52
CA GLN A 504 -3.17 26.77 7.08
C GLN A 504 -4.04 27.53 8.08
N ALA A 505 -5.08 26.88 8.65
CA ALA A 505 -5.92 27.50 9.67
C ALA A 505 -5.15 27.82 10.97
N MET A 506 -4.23 26.94 11.38
CA MET A 506 -3.37 27.17 12.56
C MET A 506 -2.41 28.34 12.34
N GLU A 507 -1.92 28.57 11.12
CA GLU A 507 -1.08 29.72 10.81
C GLU A 507 -1.86 31.04 10.73
N MET A 508 -3.07 31.01 10.16
CA MET A 508 -3.88 32.22 9.99
C MET A 508 -4.47 32.75 11.30
N HIS A 509 -4.67 31.89 12.30
CA HIS A 509 -5.25 32.27 13.60
C HIS A 509 -4.34 31.85 14.77
N PRO A 510 -3.47 32.74 15.28
CA PRO A 510 -2.56 32.44 16.39
C PRO A 510 -3.28 31.99 17.66
N VAL A 511 -4.52 32.43 17.88
CA VAL A 511 -5.36 32.05 19.03
C VAL A 511 -5.80 30.58 18.95
N LEU A 512 -5.95 30.02 17.74
CA LEU A 512 -6.18 28.58 17.57
C LEU A 512 -4.93 27.76 17.93
N ARG A 513 -3.73 28.34 17.83
CA ARG A 513 -2.46 27.69 18.17
C ARG A 513 -2.35 27.36 19.66
N GLU A 514 -2.71 28.30 20.54
CA GLU A 514 -2.79 28.07 21.99
C GLU A 514 -3.87 27.04 22.36
N PHE A 515 -4.98 27.01 21.62
CA PHE A 515 -6.10 26.11 21.90
C PHE A 515 -5.81 24.64 21.53
N PHE A 516 -5.00 24.39 20.49
CA PHE A 516 -4.61 23.04 20.05
C PHE A 516 -3.32 22.52 20.70
N GLY A 517 -2.71 23.27 21.62
CA GLY A 517 -1.55 22.81 22.40
C GLY A 517 -0.27 22.61 21.59
N ALA A 518 -0.04 23.47 20.58
CA ALA A 518 1.23 23.51 19.86
C ALA A 518 2.26 24.36 20.62
N GLU A 519 2.66 23.89 21.80
CA GLU A 519 3.95 24.20 22.45
C GLU A 519 4.58 22.91 22.95
#